data_AF-A0AAU7EJF1-F1
#
_entry.id   AF-A0AAU7EJF1-F1
#
_cell.length_a   1.000
_cell.length_b   1.000
_cell.length_c   1.000
_cell.angle_alpha   90.00
_cell.angle_beta   90.00
_cell.angle_gamma   90.00
#
_symmetry.space_group_name_H-M   'P 1'
#
loop_
_entity.id
_entity.type
_entity.pdbx_description
1 polymer ?
#
loop_
_entity_poly.entity_id
_entity_poly.type
_entity_poly.pdbx_seq_one_letter_code
_entity_poly.pdbx_strand_id
1 'polypeptide(L)' 'MTYSERKEKENHLLYLIEHKRLSDLEKVANDYECSVRTIKRMISNLRNEGKTIMYCRKSNKYLLKK' A
#
# COMPACT_ATOMS: atom_id res chain seq x y z
N MET A 1 12.62 -6.77 -9.31
CA MET A 1 12.39 -6.15 -7.98
C MET A 1 13.22 -6.90 -6.96
N THR A 2 14.34 -6.29 -6.58
CA THR A 2 15.16 -6.76 -5.46
C THR A 2 14.45 -6.53 -4.14
N TYR A 3 14.92 -7.19 -3.07
CA TYR A 3 14.33 -7.03 -1.74
C TYR A 3 14.35 -5.57 -1.26
N SER A 4 15.43 -4.84 -1.54
CA SER A 4 15.59 -3.43 -1.15
C SER A 4 14.57 -2.52 -1.82
N GLU A 5 14.41 -2.61 -3.14
CA GLU A 5 13.44 -1.82 -3.91
C GLU A 5 11.99 -2.07 -3.44
N ARG A 6 11.68 -3.31 -3.06
CA ARG A 6 10.36 -3.65 -2.53
C ARG A 6 10.09 -2.91 -1.24
N LYS A 7 11.07 -2.86 -0.35
CA LYS A 7 10.94 -2.24 0.97
C LYS A 7 10.81 -0.72 0.89
N GLU A 8 11.53 -0.09 -0.05
CA GLU A 8 11.35 1.33 -0.35
C GLU A 8 9.93 1.63 -0.86
N LYS A 9 9.42 0.81 -1.79
CA LYS A 9 8.03 0.94 -2.30
C LYS A 9 6.99 0.69 -1.21
N GLU A 10 7.22 -0.26 -0.30
CA GLU A 10 6.37 -0.50 0.87
C GLU A 10 6.33 0.71 1.80
N ASN A 11 7.48 1.34 2.09
CA ASN A 11 7.55 2.57 2.88
C ASN A 11 6.84 3.74 2.19
N HIS A 12 7.04 3.92 0.88
CA HIS A 12 6.35 4.97 0.13
C HIS A 12 4.83 4.72 0.06
N LEU A 13 4.41 3.46 -0.09
CA LEU A 13 3.00 3.07 -0.05
C LEU A 13 2.38 3.39 1.32
N LEU A 14 3.10 3.09 2.41
CA LEU A 14 2.68 3.43 3.76
C LEU A 14 2.51 4.95 3.93
N TYR A 15 3.47 5.74 3.43
CA TYR A 15 3.40 7.20 3.43
C TYR A 15 2.13 7.71 2.72
N LEU A 16 1.79 7.16 1.55
CA LEU A 16 0.57 7.51 0.81
C LEU A 16 -0.70 7.16 1.58
N ILE A 17 -0.72 6.04 2.31
CA ILE A 17 -1.85 5.62 3.14
C ILE A 17 -1.99 6.54 4.36
N GLU A 18 -0.90 6.88 5.03
CA GLU A 18 -0.89 7.80 6.18
C GLU A 18 -1.41 9.19 5.81
N HIS A 19 -1.04 9.69 4.63
CA HIS A 19 -1.48 10.99 4.12
C HIS A 19 -2.85 10.94 3.42
N LYS A 20 -3.54 9.78 3.43
CA LYS A 20 -4.82 9.55 2.73
C LYS A 20 -4.78 9.92 1.24
N ARG A 21 -3.60 9.87 0.62
CA ARG A 21 -3.35 10.15 -0.80
C ARG A 21 -3.47 8.91 -1.68
N LEU A 22 -3.61 7.74 -1.07
CA LEU A 22 -3.88 6.51 -1.80
C LEU A 22 -5.33 6.50 -2.31
N SER A 23 -5.54 7.08 -3.49
CA SER A 23 -6.84 7.18 -4.15
C SER A 23 -7.20 5.92 -4.91
N ASP A 24 -6.22 5.35 -5.61
CA ASP A 24 -6.41 4.27 -6.56
C ASP A 24 -5.22 3.31 -6.53
N LEU A 25 -5.51 2.01 -6.39
CA LEU A 25 -4.50 0.96 -6.41
C LEU A 25 -3.92 0.75 -7.80
N GLU A 26 -4.71 0.92 -8.85
CA GLU A 26 -4.26 0.70 -10.23
C GLU A 26 -3.26 1.77 -10.65
N LYS A 27 -3.50 3.02 -10.26
CA LYS A 27 -2.56 4.12 -10.50
C LYS A 27 -1.22 3.88 -9.81
N VAL A 28 -1.24 3.52 -8.52
CA VAL A 28 -0.01 3.22 -7.78
C VAL A 28 0.68 1.97 -8.32
N ALA A 29 -0.08 1.00 -8.81
CA ALA A 29 0.44 -0.19 -9.48
C ALA A 29 1.20 0.18 -10.76
N ASN A 30 0.62 1.06 -11.58
CA ASN A 30 1.28 1.60 -12.77
C ASN A 30 2.51 2.43 -12.41
N ASP A 31 2.43 3.34 -11.43
CA ASP A 31 3.57 4.15 -10.98
C ASP A 31 4.73 3.29 -10.46
N TYR A 32 4.42 2.13 -9.87
CA TYR A 32 5.42 1.18 -9.39
C TYR A 32 5.83 0.13 -10.43
N GLU A 33 5.27 0.18 -11.64
CA GLU A 33 5.42 -0.80 -12.72
C GLU A 33 5.21 -2.23 -12.21
N CYS A 34 4.15 -2.42 -11.42
CA CYS A 34 3.84 -3.66 -10.72
C CYS A 34 2.37 -4.02 -10.84
N SER A 35 2.05 -5.28 -10.57
CA SER A 35 0.65 -5.70 -10.50
C SER A 35 -0.03 -5.18 -9.23
N VAL A 36 -1.35 -4.92 -9.31
CA VAL A 36 -2.19 -4.63 -8.13
C VAL A 36 -2.09 -5.74 -7.08
N ARG A 37 -1.89 -7.00 -7.50
CA ARG A 37 -1.62 -8.14 -6.61
C ARG A 37 -0.36 -7.93 -5.77
N THR A 38 0.71 -7.40 -6.38
CA THR A 38 1.95 -7.07 -5.68
C THR A 38 1.70 -6.02 -4.60
N ILE A 39 0.94 -4.97 -4.91
CA ILE A 39 0.58 -3.94 -3.91
C ILE A 39 -0.27 -4.52 -2.78
N LYS A 40 -1.28 -5.35 -3.08
CA LYS A 40 -2.06 -6.02 -2.03
C LYS A 40 -1.19 -6.88 -1.12
N ARG A 41 -0.17 -7.53 -1.68
CA ARG A 41 0.81 -8.30 -0.92
C ARG A 41 1.73 -7.41 -0.07
N MET A 42 2.18 -6.27 -0.60
CA MET A 42 2.90 -5.23 0.16
C MET A 42 2.08 -4.71 1.35
N ILE A 43 0.79 -4.42 1.14
CA ILE A 43 -0.12 -4.02 2.22
C ILE A 43 -0.25 -5.11 3.28
N SER A 44 -0.27 -6.38 2.86
CA SER A 44 -0.32 -7.52 3.78
C SER A 44 0.97 -7.67 4.59
N ASN A 45 2.13 -7.44 3.97
CA ASN A 45 3.41 -7.37 4.68
C ASN A 45 3.41 -6.27 5.73
N LEU A 46 2.98 -5.06 5.38
CA LEU A 46 2.86 -3.92 6.31
C LEU A 46 1.93 -4.25 7.50
N ARG A 47 0.85 -5.01 7.26
CA ARG A 47 -0.02 -5.52 8.34
C ARG A 47 0.70 -6.48 9.27
N ASN A 48 1.49 -7.41 8.72
CA ASN A 48 2.27 -8.35 9.51
C ASN A 48 3.38 -7.65 10.31
N GLU A 49 3.90 -6.51 9.82
CA GLU A 49 4.84 -5.66 10.56
C GLU A 49 4.17 -4.88 11.71
N GLY A 50 2.86 -4.98 11.89
CA GLY A 50 2.11 -4.35 12.98
C GLY A 50 1.40 -3.05 12.60
N LYS A 51 1.36 -2.68 11.31
CA LYS A 51 0.57 -1.52 10.85
C LYS A 51 -0.89 -1.91 10.67
N THR A 52 -1.79 -1.28 11.41
CA THR A 52 -3.24 -1.54 11.34
C THR A 52 -3.87 -0.89 10.10
N ILE A 53 -3.61 -1.44 8.91
CA ILE A 53 -4.15 -0.93 7.64
C ILE A 53 -5.52 -1.57 7.38
N MET A 54 -6.60 -0.79 7.44
CA MET A 54 -7.96 -1.25 7.16
C MET A 54 -8.39 -0.82 5.76
N TYR A 55 -9.07 -1.73 5.04
CA TYR A 55 -9.67 -1.40 3.75
C TYR A 55 -11.12 -0.98 3.97
N CYS A 56 -11.44 0.27 3.62
CA CYS A 56 -12.79 0.81 3.70
C CYS A 56 -13.52 0.58 2.38
N ARG A 57 -14.51 -0.33 2.38
CA ARG A 57 -15.34 -0.62 1.20
C ARG A 57 -16.20 0.58 0.76
N LYS A 58 -16.67 1.40 1.70
CA LYS A 58 -17.50 2.58 1.40
C LYS A 58 -16.73 3.64 0.62
N SER A 59 -15.45 3.78 0.92
CA SER A 59 -14.58 4.81 0.32
C SER A 59 -13.68 4.23 -0.77
N ASN A 60 -13.69 2.91 -0.95
CA ASN A 60 -12.76 2.14 -1.77
C ASN A 60 -11.27 2.46 -1.50
N LYS A 61 -10.94 2.82 -0.25
CA LYS A 61 -9.63 3.34 0.16
C LYS A 61 -9.03 2.55 1.31
N TYR A 62 -7.70 2.54 1.37
CA TYR A 62 -6.95 2.02 2.51
C TYR A 62 -6.73 3.14 3.53
N LEU A 63 -7.05 2.86 4.78
CA LEU A 63 -6.95 3.80 5.89
C LEU A 63 -6.09 3.18 6.98
N LEU A 64 -5.19 3.97 7.56
CA LEU A 64 -4.51 3.58 8.78
C LEU A 64 -5.47 3.77 9.96
N LYS A 65 -5.70 2.70 10.73
CA LYS A 65 -6.45 2.77 11.98
C LYS A 65 -5.44 3.00 13.12
N LYS A 66 -5.51 4.15 13.78
CA LYS A 66 -4.81 4.38 15.05
C LYS A 66 -5.57 3.72 16.19
#